data_AF-A0A5N5E2G8-F1
#
_entry.id   AF-A0A5N5E2G8-F1
#
_cell.length_a   1.000
_cell.length_b   1.000
_cell.length_c   1.000
_cell.angle_alpha   90.00
_cell.angle_beta   90.00
_cell.angle_gamma   90.00
#
_symmetry.space_group_name_H-M   'P 1'
#
loop_
_entity.id
_entity.type
_entity.pdbx_description
1 polymer ?
#
loop_
_entity_poly.entity_id
_entity_poly.type
_entity_poly.pdbx_seq_one_letter_code
_entity_poly.pdbx_strand_id
1 'polypeptide(L)'
;MGDTAVARELISGDFLAPRFVDARGLTVRIALVGHSATLLAGDDLRIEFVVAPGTCLEVIEPSGTVAYNARGGRASWSASASVGAGAALIWRAAPFVVAGGADVTRRVDISLESDAVALLDEMIVFGR
;
A
#
# COMPACT_ATOMS: atom_id res chain seq x y z
N MET A 1 4.30 -29.05 -13.55
CA MET A 1 4.83 -28.06 -12.60
C MET A 1 4.36 -26.72 -13.13
N GLY A 2 3.32 -26.13 -12.52
CA GLY A 2 2.65 -24.95 -13.07
C GLY A 2 3.46 -23.67 -12.84
N ASP A 3 3.16 -22.64 -13.64
CA ASP A 3 3.79 -21.33 -13.49
C ASP A 3 3.57 -20.76 -12.09
N THR A 4 4.62 -20.17 -11.53
CA THR A 4 4.61 -19.49 -10.23
C THR A 4 5.04 -18.05 -10.42
N ALA A 5 4.23 -17.11 -9.94
CA ALA A 5 4.56 -15.70 -9.96
C ALA A 5 5.65 -15.40 -8.91
N VAL A 6 6.48 -14.39 -9.19
CA VAL A 6 7.57 -13.95 -8.31
C VAL A 6 7.56 -12.44 -8.18
N ALA A 7 7.95 -11.94 -7.01
CA ALA A 7 8.23 -10.52 -6.83
C ALA A 7 9.54 -10.19 -7.52
N ARG A 8 9.48 -9.34 -8.56
CA ARG A 8 10.68 -8.95 -9.33
C ARG A 8 11.49 -7.86 -8.66
N GLU A 9 10.81 -6.89 -8.06
CA GLU A 9 11.43 -5.71 -7.49
C GLU A 9 10.70 -5.32 -6.20
N LEU A 10 11.47 -5.00 -5.17
CA LEU A 10 11.00 -4.61 -3.84
C LEU A 10 11.88 -3.46 -3.35
N ILE A 11 11.49 -2.24 -3.65
CA ILE A 11 12.23 -1.02 -3.28
C ILE A 11 11.73 -0.54 -1.91
N SER A 12 12.64 -0.36 -0.97
CA SER A 12 12.32 0.25 0.33
C SER A 12 12.50 1.76 0.25
N GLY A 13 11.58 2.49 0.87
CA GLY A 13 11.75 3.91 1.15
C GLY A 13 12.17 4.15 2.60
N ASP A 14 12.21 5.42 3.00
CA ASP A 14 12.63 5.85 4.35
C ASP A 14 11.64 5.45 5.46
N PHE A 15 10.42 5.10 5.08
CA PHE A 15 9.28 4.91 5.97
C PHE A 15 8.73 3.48 5.96
N LEU A 16 8.66 2.88 4.78
CA LEU A 16 8.06 1.56 4.52
C LEU A 16 9.01 0.70 3.68
N ALA A 17 9.01 -0.60 3.95
CA ALA A 17 9.74 -1.59 3.18
C ALA A 17 8.77 -2.70 2.78
N PRO A 18 8.68 -3.01 1.49
CA PRO A 18 7.99 -4.20 1.05
C PRO A 18 8.81 -5.44 1.41
N ARG A 19 8.16 -6.45 1.99
CA ARG A 19 8.74 -7.71 2.39
C ARG A 19 7.98 -8.85 1.74
N PHE A 20 8.69 -9.68 0.97
CA PHE A 20 8.13 -10.91 0.44
C PHE A 20 7.71 -11.83 1.60
N VAL A 21 6.47 -12.32 1.53
CA VAL A 21 5.94 -13.28 2.51
C VAL A 21 5.96 -14.68 1.92
N ASP A 22 5.17 -14.91 0.87
CA ASP A 22 5.13 -16.17 0.12
C ASP A 22 4.56 -15.98 -1.29
N ALA A 23 4.67 -17.03 -2.11
CA ALA A 23 4.03 -17.13 -3.42
C ALA A 23 3.34 -18.50 -3.55
N ARG A 24 2.12 -18.52 -4.11
CA ARG A 24 1.31 -19.71 -4.32
C ARG A 24 0.70 -19.67 -5.73
N GLY A 25 1.29 -20.43 -6.65
CA GLY A 25 0.93 -20.34 -8.06
C GLY A 25 1.11 -18.90 -8.55
N LEU A 26 0.06 -18.31 -9.11
CA LEU A 26 0.11 -16.95 -9.66
C LEU A 26 -0.15 -15.83 -8.62
N THR A 27 -0.30 -16.18 -7.33
CA THR A 27 -0.51 -15.21 -6.24
C THR A 27 0.78 -14.97 -5.47
N VAL A 28 1.15 -13.70 -5.29
CA VAL A 28 2.30 -13.25 -4.48
C VAL A 28 1.78 -12.40 -3.32
N ARG A 29 2.31 -12.64 -2.12
CA ARG A 29 1.92 -11.92 -0.90
C ARG A 29 3.08 -11.07 -0.41
N ILE A 30 2.87 -9.77 -0.32
CA ILE A 30 3.88 -8.78 0.11
C ILE A 30 3.36 -8.04 1.33
N ALA A 31 4.18 -7.96 2.38
CA ALA A 31 3.90 -7.14 3.54
C ALA A 31 4.55 -5.75 3.42
N LEU A 32 3.82 -4.68 3.71
CA LEU A 32 4.38 -3.34 3.88
C LEU A 32 4.72 -3.12 5.35
N VAL A 33 6.01 -3.13 5.67
CA VAL A 33 6.51 -3.02 7.05
C VAL A 33 7.05 -1.61 7.29
N GLY A 34 6.54 -0.93 8.31
CA GLY A 34 7.06 0.36 8.76
C GLY A 34 8.34 0.25 9.58
N HIS A 35 9.27 1.18 9.39
CA HIS A 35 10.55 1.22 10.15
C HIS A 35 10.61 2.41 11.10
N SER A 36 9.77 3.40 10.86
CA SER A 36 9.74 4.68 11.56
C SER A 36 8.30 5.18 11.67
N ALA A 37 8.09 6.17 12.54
CA ALA A 37 6.84 6.94 12.51
C ALA A 37 6.78 7.72 11.18
N THR A 38 5.57 7.83 10.62
CA THR A 38 5.32 8.47 9.33
C THR A 38 4.26 9.55 9.50
N LEU A 39 4.13 10.42 8.50
CA LEU A 39 3.10 11.47 8.45
C LEU A 39 3.23 12.49 9.59
N LEU A 40 4.47 12.90 9.84
CA LEU A 40 4.82 14.15 10.50
C LEU A 40 4.76 15.32 9.49
N ALA A 41 4.84 16.55 9.98
CA ALA A 41 4.90 17.72 9.13
C ALA A 41 6.08 17.65 8.15
N GLY A 42 5.78 17.72 6.85
CA GLY A 42 6.76 17.66 5.76
C GLY A 42 6.93 16.27 5.15
N ASP A 43 6.38 15.21 5.77
CA ASP A 43 6.49 13.86 5.22
C ASP A 43 5.68 13.71 3.93
N ASP A 44 6.28 13.02 2.95
CA ASP A 44 5.65 12.65 1.69
C ASP A 44 5.85 11.15 1.44
N LEU A 45 4.85 10.36 1.82
CA LEU A 45 4.89 8.91 1.69
C LEU A 45 4.22 8.47 0.38
N ARG A 46 4.96 7.74 -0.46
CA ARG A 46 4.47 7.24 -1.75
C ARG A 46 4.67 5.73 -1.85
N ILE A 47 3.63 5.03 -2.28
CA ILE A 47 3.62 3.59 -2.50
C ILE A 47 3.24 3.33 -3.94
N GLU A 48 3.97 2.47 -4.63
CA GLU A 48 3.65 2.06 -6.00
C GLU A 48 3.56 0.54 -6.10
N PHE A 49 2.49 0.07 -6.74
CA PHE A 49 2.27 -1.33 -7.06
C PHE A 49 2.20 -1.52 -8.58
N VAL A 50 2.92 -2.53 -9.08
CA VAL A 50 2.80 -2.99 -10.47
C VAL A 50 2.47 -4.47 -10.45
N VAL A 51 1.27 -4.82 -10.91
CA VAL A 51 0.79 -6.21 -10.96
C VAL A 51 0.82 -6.70 -12.41
N ALA A 52 1.64 -7.71 -12.67
CA ALA A 52 1.81 -8.25 -14.02
C ALA A 52 0.54 -8.96 -14.52
N PRO A 53 0.29 -9.01 -15.85
CA PRO A 53 -0.87 -9.68 -16.42
C PRO A 53 -1.06 -11.12 -15.91
N GLY A 54 -2.31 -11.49 -15.64
CA GLY A 54 -2.68 -12.82 -15.15
C GLY A 54 -2.15 -13.21 -13.76
N THR A 55 -1.54 -12.27 -13.02
CA THR A 55 -1.04 -12.53 -11.66
C THR A 55 -1.92 -11.89 -10.59
N CYS A 56 -1.77 -12.32 -9.34
CA CYS A 56 -2.43 -11.70 -8.20
C CYS A 56 -1.38 -11.21 -7.19
N LEU A 57 -1.53 -9.95 -6.76
CA LEU A 57 -0.79 -9.38 -5.64
C LEU A 57 -1.73 -9.22 -4.44
N GLU A 58 -1.39 -9.87 -3.32
CA GLU A 58 -1.98 -9.54 -2.02
C GLU A 58 -1.04 -8.66 -1.21
N VAL A 59 -1.54 -7.51 -0.77
CA VAL A 59 -0.81 -6.57 0.08
C VAL A 59 -1.27 -6.74 1.53
N ILE A 60 -0.32 -6.94 2.42
CA ILE A 60 -0.52 -7.10 3.86
C ILE A 60 0.09 -5.89 4.56
N GLU A 61 -0.67 -5.26 5.46
CA GLU A 61 -0.15 -4.25 6.36
C GLU A 61 -0.19 -4.79 7.79
N PRO A 62 0.95 -5.22 8.37
CA PRO A 62 0.99 -5.77 9.72
C PRO A 62 0.59 -4.77 10.81
N SER A 63 0.64 -3.47 10.49
CA SER A 63 0.35 -2.37 11.40
C SER A 63 -0.35 -1.23 10.67
N GLY A 64 -1.29 -0.58 11.35
CA GLY A 64 -1.91 0.65 10.85
C GLY A 64 -0.93 1.81 10.75
N THR A 65 -1.30 2.80 9.93
CA THR A 65 -0.57 4.05 9.76
C THR A 65 -1.21 5.14 10.61
N VAL A 66 -0.41 6.04 11.20
CA VAL A 66 -0.90 7.15 12.01
C VAL A 66 -0.43 8.47 11.41
N ALA A 67 -1.36 9.35 11.05
CA ALA A 67 -1.08 10.76 10.79
C ALA A 67 -1.03 11.51 12.12
N TYR A 68 0.13 12.06 12.46
CA TYR A 68 0.36 12.74 13.73
C TYR A 68 0.02 14.22 13.66
N ASN A 69 0.03 14.88 14.82
CA ASN A 69 -0.15 16.33 14.91
C ASN A 69 0.89 17.05 14.05
N ALA A 70 0.41 17.81 13.07
CA ALA A 70 1.25 18.47 12.08
C ALA A 70 1.83 19.80 12.57
N ARG A 71 1.45 20.29 13.76
CA ARG A 71 1.98 21.52 14.39
C ARG A 71 2.01 22.73 13.43
N GLY A 72 0.99 22.86 12.58
CA GLY A 72 0.86 23.92 11.57
C GLY A 72 1.47 23.60 10.20
N GLY A 73 2.12 22.45 10.03
CA GLY A 73 2.54 21.90 8.74
C GLY A 73 1.51 20.93 8.15
N ARG A 74 1.95 20.12 7.18
CA ARG A 74 1.13 19.08 6.54
C ARG A 74 1.96 17.88 6.10
N ALA A 75 1.30 16.75 5.90
CA ALA A 75 1.88 15.54 5.32
C ALA A 75 1.11 15.10 4.06
N SER A 76 1.76 14.35 3.19
CA SER A 76 1.11 13.63 2.09
C SER A 76 1.34 12.13 2.18
N TRP A 77 0.30 11.40 1.81
CA TRP A 77 0.33 9.96 1.63
C TRP A 77 -0.32 9.66 0.28
N SER A 78 0.34 8.89 -0.56
CA SER A 78 -0.25 8.39 -1.80
C SER A 78 0.11 6.94 -2.08
N ALA A 79 -0.83 6.25 -2.72
CA ALA A 79 -0.59 4.95 -3.32
C ALA A 79 -1.08 4.93 -4.77
N SER A 80 -0.28 4.38 -5.67
CA SER A 80 -0.66 4.11 -7.05
C SER A 80 -0.55 2.62 -7.36
N ALA A 81 -1.44 2.11 -8.19
CA ALA A 81 -1.38 0.74 -8.69
C ALA A 81 -1.65 0.68 -10.19
N SER A 82 -0.81 -0.05 -10.91
CA SER A 82 -1.08 -0.49 -12.29
C SER A 82 -1.37 -1.99 -12.27
N VAL A 83 -2.59 -2.39 -12.66
CA VAL A 83 -3.02 -3.79 -12.65
C VAL A 83 -3.20 -4.27 -14.08
N GLY A 84 -2.30 -5.15 -14.53
CA GLY A 84 -2.27 -5.68 -15.89
C GLY A 84 -3.50 -6.53 -16.25
N ALA A 85 -3.64 -6.84 -17.54
CA ALA A 85 -4.82 -7.55 -18.04
C ALA A 85 -5.05 -8.89 -17.31
N GLY A 86 -6.31 -9.14 -16.91
CA GLY A 86 -6.71 -10.32 -16.14
C GLY A 86 -5.99 -10.49 -14.79
N ALA A 87 -5.27 -9.48 -14.30
CA ALA A 87 -4.57 -9.52 -13.03
C ALA A 87 -5.45 -9.03 -11.86
N ALA A 88 -5.03 -9.30 -10.64
CA ALA A 88 -5.76 -8.92 -9.43
C ALA A 88 -4.87 -8.23 -8.40
N LEU A 89 -5.34 -7.11 -7.85
CA LEU A 89 -4.79 -6.50 -6.63
C LEU A 89 -5.76 -6.74 -5.46
N ILE A 90 -5.28 -7.35 -4.39
CA ILE A 90 -6.02 -7.49 -3.13
C ILE A 90 -5.29 -6.70 -2.06
N TRP A 91 -5.89 -5.62 -1.59
CA TRP A 91 -5.32 -4.79 -0.54
C TRP A 91 -6.38 -4.47 0.51
N ARG A 92 -6.26 -5.16 1.64
CA ARG A 92 -7.06 -4.88 2.83
C ARG A 92 -6.20 -4.07 3.77
N ALA A 93 -6.23 -2.75 3.57
CA ALA A 93 -5.37 -1.83 4.29
C ALA A 93 -5.63 -1.91 5.79
N ALA A 94 -4.56 -1.81 6.57
CA ALA A 94 -4.71 -1.65 8.01
C ALA A 94 -5.31 -0.26 8.31
N PRO A 95 -5.85 -0.04 9.52
CA PRO A 95 -6.46 1.24 9.86
C PRO A 95 -5.49 2.41 9.67
N PHE A 96 -5.98 3.48 9.03
CA PHE A 96 -5.32 4.76 8.92
C PHE A 96 -5.89 5.71 9.97
N VAL A 97 -5.10 6.06 10.97
CA VAL A 97 -5.54 6.90 12.08
C VAL A 97 -5.15 8.35 11.85
N VAL A 98 -6.11 9.26 11.96
CA VAL A 98 -5.88 10.71 11.93
C VAL A 98 -5.93 11.25 13.36
N ALA A 99 -4.77 11.55 13.93
CA ALA A 99 -4.66 12.05 15.29
C ALA A 99 -5.03 13.55 15.39
N GLY A 100 -5.24 14.02 16.63
CA GLY A 100 -5.58 15.43 16.88
C GLY A 100 -4.51 16.40 16.34
N GLY A 101 -4.93 17.35 15.51
CA GLY A 101 -4.07 18.35 14.89
C GLY A 101 -3.27 17.84 13.69
N ALA A 102 -3.59 16.66 13.15
CA ALA A 102 -3.06 16.22 11.86
C ALA A 102 -3.62 17.07 10.71
N ASP A 103 -2.78 17.37 9.73
CA ASP A 103 -3.15 17.87 8.40
C ASP A 103 -2.47 16.94 7.40
N VAL A 104 -3.25 16.06 6.77
CA VAL A 104 -2.76 15.06 5.84
C VAL A 104 -3.65 14.97 4.61
N THR A 105 -3.03 14.93 3.43
CA THR A 105 -3.71 14.55 2.20
C THR A 105 -3.41 13.09 1.90
N ARG A 106 -4.47 12.31 1.67
CA ARG A 106 -4.37 10.89 1.31
C ARG A 106 -4.98 10.66 -0.07
N ARG A 107 -4.26 9.96 -0.96
CA ARG A 107 -4.74 9.63 -2.32
C ARG A 107 -4.43 8.18 -2.69
N VAL A 108 -5.40 7.51 -3.32
CA VAL A 108 -5.19 6.19 -3.93
C VAL A 108 -5.64 6.25 -5.38
N ASP A 109 -4.77 5.88 -6.32
CA ASP A 109 -5.06 5.78 -7.75
C ASP A 109 -4.82 4.34 -8.22
N ILE A 110 -5.84 3.68 -8.77
CA ILE A 110 -5.72 2.31 -9.29
C ILE A 110 -6.15 2.30 -10.76
N SER A 111 -5.22 1.95 -11.63
CA SER A 111 -5.44 1.76 -13.06
C SER A 111 -5.63 0.27 -13.37
N LEU A 112 -6.75 -0.07 -14.01
CA LEU A 112 -7.11 -1.43 -14.36
C LEU A 112 -7.11 -1.59 -15.88
N GLU A 113 -6.35 -2.57 -16.38
CA GLU A 113 -6.44 -3.04 -17.76
C GLU A 113 -7.65 -3.97 -17.97
N SER A 114 -7.87 -4.45 -19.20
CA SER A 114 -8.97 -5.37 -19.52
C SER A 114 -9.03 -6.57 -18.58
N ASP A 115 -10.23 -6.85 -18.05
CA ASP A 115 -10.51 -7.95 -17.12
C ASP A 115 -9.72 -7.92 -15.80
N ALA A 116 -8.99 -6.83 -15.52
CA ALA A 116 -8.29 -6.65 -14.25
C ALA A 116 -9.27 -6.33 -13.12
N VAL A 117 -8.92 -6.75 -11.89
CA VAL A 117 -9.75 -6.54 -10.70
C VAL A 117 -8.90 -5.94 -9.58
N ALA A 118 -9.49 -5.03 -8.81
CA ALA A 118 -8.94 -4.60 -7.53
C ALA A 118 -9.97 -4.77 -6.41
N LEU A 119 -9.53 -5.35 -5.29
CA LEU A 119 -10.23 -5.32 -4.02
C LEU A 119 -9.46 -4.41 -3.07
N LEU A 120 -10.03 -3.25 -2.77
CA LEU A 120 -9.51 -2.30 -1.79
C LEU A 120 -10.49 -2.19 -0.63
N ASP A 121 -10.01 -2.44 0.58
CA ASP A 121 -10.75 -2.30 1.84
C ASP A 121 -9.96 -1.35 2.75
N GLU A 122 -10.57 -0.23 3.14
CA GLU A 122 -9.91 0.84 3.90
C GLU A 122 -10.72 1.25 5.13
N MET A 123 -10.02 1.52 6.23
CA MET A 123 -10.60 2.05 7.44
C MET A 123 -9.88 3.33 7.86
N ILE A 124 -10.60 4.45 7.88
CA ILE A 124 -10.10 5.72 8.41
C ILE A 124 -10.66 5.91 9.82
N VAL A 125 -9.78 6.13 10.79
CA VAL A 125 -10.14 6.36 12.20
C VAL A 125 -9.81 7.79 12.57
N PHE A 126 -10.79 8.56 13.04
CA PHE A 126 -10.57 9.90 13.57
C PHE A 126 -10.36 9.84 15.08
N GLY A 127 -9.19 10.29 15.54
CA GLY A 127 -8.83 10.32 16.96
C GLY A 127 -8.11 9.05 17.43
N ARG A 128 -7.37 9.21 18.53
CA ARG A 128 -6.71 8.17 19.33
C ARG A 128 -6.35 8.74 20.70
#